data_AF-A0A534I217-F1
#
_entry.id   AF-A0A534I217-F1
#
_cell.length_a   1.000
_cell.length_b   1.000
_cell.length_c   1.000
_cell.angle_alpha   90.00
_cell.angle_beta   90.00
_cell.angle_gamma   90.00
#
_symmetry.space_group_name_H-M   'P 1'
#
loop_
_entity.id
_entity.type
_entity.pdbx_description
1 polymer ?
#
loop_
_entity_poly.entity_id
_entity_poly.type
_entity_poly.pdbx_seq_one_letter_code
_entity_poly.pdbx_strand_id
1 'polypeptide(L)'
;MGRTVWTLRRRILVVGTLACLLLATVGISSPASARRDIVFQLFGSRTAGWGFTNTSLTRPGPTIEVWVGDNVTLNLTSLDGRTHTWFIDYDNNSQRDAVEPRSNPFGPSRTPVLWNFTVSNVTGTFRYRSDRGSDVNTMWGNITVSPEGTGSFLDLGVVVVGVIVLAIAVVAIIAFVARRSRSMPPPPPPEEDRPSP
;
A
#
# COMPACT_ATOMS: atom_id res chain seq x y z
N MET A 1 38.76 -23.52 39.02
CA MET A 1 38.44 -22.47 38.02
C MET A 1 37.38 -22.89 36.98
N GLY A 2 36.42 -23.79 37.29
CA GLY A 2 35.44 -24.29 36.29
C GLY A 2 34.04 -23.64 36.31
N ARG A 3 33.70 -22.88 37.36
CA ARG A 3 32.31 -22.38 37.57
C ARG A 3 32.02 -21.02 36.90
N THR A 4 33.04 -20.22 36.64
CA THR A 4 32.92 -18.85 36.10
C THR A 4 32.77 -18.80 34.58
N VAL A 5 33.39 -19.75 33.86
CA VAL A 5 33.30 -19.83 32.39
C VAL A 5 31.95 -20.40 31.93
N TRP A 6 31.34 -21.27 32.74
CA TRP A 6 30.05 -21.89 32.45
C TRP A 6 28.88 -20.90 32.59
N THR A 7 28.93 -20.02 33.59
CA THR A 7 27.91 -18.98 33.82
C THR A 7 27.95 -17.89 32.73
N LEU A 8 29.14 -17.56 32.20
CA LEU A 8 29.29 -16.58 31.12
C LEU A 8 28.76 -17.10 29.77
N ARG A 9 29.03 -18.37 29.43
CA ARG A 9 28.50 -19.02 28.21
C ARG A 9 26.97 -19.16 28.24
N ARG A 10 26.39 -19.46 29.40
CA ARG A 10 24.93 -19.52 29.58
C ARG A 10 24.27 -18.15 29.41
N ARG A 11 24.88 -17.07 29.91
CA ARG A 11 24.36 -15.71 29.76
C ARG A 11 24.38 -15.22 28.31
N ILE A 12 25.43 -15.55 27.54
CA ILE A 12 25.54 -15.19 26.11
C ILE A 12 24.49 -15.93 25.27
N LEU A 13 24.25 -17.22 25.56
CA LEU A 13 23.19 -18.01 24.91
C LEU A 13 21.79 -17.46 25.19
N VAL A 14 21.51 -17.05 26.44
CA VAL A 14 20.21 -16.48 26.83
C VAL A 14 19.98 -15.09 26.21
N VAL A 15 21.02 -14.25 26.12
CA VAL A 15 20.89 -12.93 25.46
C VAL A 15 20.71 -13.09 23.94
N GLY A 16 21.39 -14.07 23.33
CA GLY A 16 21.23 -14.38 21.90
C GLY A 16 19.82 -14.88 21.55
N THR A 17 19.23 -15.75 22.36
CA THR A 17 17.85 -16.22 22.15
C THR A 17 16.80 -15.14 22.45
N LEU A 18 17.02 -14.30 23.46
CA LEU A 18 16.12 -13.19 23.77
C LEU A 18 16.13 -12.14 22.63
N ALA A 19 17.28 -11.86 22.03
CA ALA A 19 17.39 -10.98 20.86
C ALA A 19 16.67 -11.55 19.62
N CYS A 20 16.78 -12.86 19.37
CA CYS A 20 16.04 -13.52 18.26
C CYS A 20 14.53 -13.57 18.49
N LEU A 21 14.06 -13.71 19.73
CA LEU A 21 12.63 -13.68 20.06
C LEU A 21 12.04 -12.27 20.00
N LEU A 22 12.80 -11.22 20.34
CA LEU A 22 12.39 -9.82 20.19
C LEU A 22 12.30 -9.36 18.73
N LEU A 23 13.09 -9.97 17.83
CA LEU A 23 12.99 -9.73 16.37
C LEU A 23 11.79 -10.42 15.73
N ALA A 24 11.23 -11.47 16.35
CA ALA A 24 10.05 -12.17 15.86
C ALA A 24 8.71 -11.47 16.21
N THR A 25 8.73 -10.46 17.07
CA THR A 25 7.54 -9.71 17.50
C THR A 25 7.40 -8.32 16.85
N VAL A 26 8.27 -7.96 15.90
CA VAL A 26 8.03 -6.77 15.08
C VAL A 26 6.88 -7.11 14.13
N GLY A 27 5.65 -6.90 14.62
CA GLY A 27 4.48 -6.85 13.77
C GLY A 27 4.74 -5.79 12.71
N ILE A 28 4.97 -6.22 11.47
CA ILE A 28 4.98 -5.31 10.32
C ILE A 28 3.52 -4.88 10.18
N SER A 29 3.16 -3.81 10.88
CA SER A 29 1.95 -3.07 10.59
C SER A 29 2.16 -2.48 9.20
N SER A 30 1.66 -3.15 8.17
CA SER A 30 1.55 -2.54 6.85
C SER A 30 0.83 -1.21 7.04
N PRO A 31 1.39 -0.07 6.60
CA PRO A 31 0.64 1.17 6.64
C PRO A 31 -0.67 0.92 5.88
N ALA A 32 -1.80 1.15 6.54
CA ALA A 32 -3.08 1.18 5.85
C ALA A 32 -2.92 2.16 4.68
N SER A 33 -3.29 1.73 3.48
CA SER A 33 -3.29 2.61 2.32
C SER A 33 -4.07 3.86 2.67
N ALA A 34 -3.44 5.04 2.55
CA ALA A 34 -4.17 6.28 2.73
C ALA A 34 -5.18 6.40 1.57
N ARG A 35 -6.46 6.36 1.91
CA ARG A 35 -7.57 6.66 1.00
C ARG A 35 -7.27 7.95 0.22
N ARG A 36 -7.22 7.87 -1.11
CA ARG A 36 -6.89 9.01 -1.97
C ARG A 36 -8.16 9.80 -2.28
N ASP A 37 -8.07 11.13 -2.29
CA ASP A 37 -9.08 11.99 -2.89
C ASP A 37 -8.69 12.29 -4.34
N ILE A 38 -9.50 11.84 -5.30
CA ILE A 38 -9.22 11.93 -6.74
C ILE A 38 -10.34 12.69 -7.42
N VAL A 39 -9.99 13.59 -8.34
CA VAL A 39 -10.95 14.33 -9.15
C VAL A 39 -10.77 13.99 -10.63
N PHE A 40 -11.85 13.59 -11.30
CA PHE A 40 -11.89 13.43 -12.75
C PHE A 40 -12.81 14.45 -13.38
N GLN A 41 -12.33 15.16 -14.40
CA GLN A 41 -13.17 15.92 -15.31
C GLN A 41 -13.75 14.97 -16.35
N LEU A 42 -15.08 15.00 -16.57
CA LEU A 42 -15.71 14.14 -17.57
C LEU A 42 -16.80 14.90 -18.34
N PHE A 43 -16.65 14.94 -19.65
CA PHE A 43 -17.59 15.53 -20.60
C PHE A 43 -18.40 14.42 -21.26
N GLY A 44 -19.72 14.60 -21.32
CA GLY A 44 -20.67 13.64 -21.90
C GLY A 44 -21.46 14.22 -23.06
N SER A 45 -21.73 13.39 -24.06
CA SER A 45 -22.67 13.64 -25.15
C SER A 45 -23.29 12.33 -25.61
N ARG A 46 -24.61 12.30 -25.80
CA ARG A 46 -25.32 11.11 -26.28
C ARG A 46 -24.82 10.66 -27.64
N THR A 47 -24.31 11.58 -28.49
CA THR A 47 -23.81 11.26 -29.84
C THR A 47 -22.31 11.01 -29.90
N ALA A 48 -21.51 11.50 -28.95
CA ALA A 48 -20.05 11.33 -28.98
C ALA A 48 -19.47 10.44 -27.85
N GLY A 49 -20.25 10.09 -26.84
CA GLY A 49 -19.81 9.27 -25.71
C GLY A 49 -19.24 10.12 -24.57
N TRP A 50 -18.11 9.70 -24.00
CA TRP A 50 -17.45 10.37 -22.88
C TRP A 50 -16.02 10.79 -23.24
N GLY A 51 -15.52 11.86 -22.62
CA GLY A 51 -14.15 12.33 -22.80
C GLY A 51 -13.64 13.11 -21.58
N PHE A 52 -12.32 13.17 -21.38
CA PHE A 52 -11.71 13.96 -20.29
C PHE A 52 -11.61 15.46 -20.64
N THR A 53 -11.73 15.80 -21.93
CA THR A 53 -11.81 17.18 -22.42
C THR A 53 -13.07 17.36 -23.25
N ASN A 54 -13.44 18.60 -23.53
CA ASN A 54 -14.61 18.91 -24.34
C ASN A 54 -14.47 18.53 -25.84
N THR A 55 -13.31 18.04 -26.26
CA THR A 55 -12.99 17.65 -27.64
C THR A 55 -12.51 16.20 -27.79
N SER A 56 -12.34 15.46 -26.70
CA SER A 56 -11.81 14.08 -26.70
C SER A 56 -12.89 13.01 -26.48
N LEU A 57 -14.13 13.29 -26.87
CA LEU A 57 -15.25 12.37 -26.63
C LEU A 57 -15.14 11.16 -27.57
N THR A 58 -15.18 9.96 -26.99
CA THR A 58 -15.09 8.69 -27.71
C THR A 58 -16.12 7.67 -27.21
N ARG A 59 -16.29 6.60 -28.00
CA ARG A 59 -17.13 5.43 -27.71
C ARG A 59 -16.32 4.16 -27.98
N PRO A 60 -15.83 3.45 -26.96
CA PRO A 60 -15.94 3.74 -25.53
C PRO A 60 -15.24 5.05 -25.12
N GLY A 61 -15.69 5.60 -24.00
CA GLY A 61 -15.04 6.72 -23.32
C GLY A 61 -13.68 6.35 -22.72
N PRO A 62 -12.98 7.31 -22.12
CA PRO A 62 -11.67 7.09 -21.54
C PRO A 62 -11.71 6.11 -20.36
N THR A 63 -10.64 5.36 -20.15
CA THR A 63 -10.50 4.47 -18.99
C THR A 63 -10.27 5.29 -17.72
N ILE A 64 -10.99 4.93 -16.66
CA ILE A 64 -10.79 5.47 -15.30
C ILE A 64 -10.06 4.41 -14.46
N GLU A 65 -8.99 4.78 -13.77
CA GLU A 65 -8.23 3.89 -12.90
C GLU A 65 -8.30 4.37 -11.45
N VAL A 66 -8.76 3.49 -10.57
CA VAL A 66 -8.98 3.78 -9.15
C VAL A 66 -8.62 2.56 -8.31
N TRP A 67 -8.44 2.78 -7.03
CA TRP A 67 -8.18 1.74 -6.03
C TRP A 67 -9.39 1.60 -5.11
N VAL A 68 -9.58 0.40 -4.55
CA VAL A 68 -10.55 0.19 -3.48
C VAL A 68 -10.37 1.27 -2.41
N GLY A 69 -11.50 1.82 -1.96
CA GLY A 69 -11.52 2.82 -0.91
C GLY A 69 -11.32 4.26 -1.36
N ASP A 70 -10.81 4.54 -2.57
CA ASP A 70 -10.63 5.92 -3.07
C ASP A 70 -11.92 6.76 -2.94
N ASN A 71 -11.76 8.05 -2.67
CA ASN A 71 -12.82 9.05 -2.76
C ASN A 71 -12.76 9.71 -4.13
N VAL A 72 -13.67 9.34 -5.02
CA VAL A 72 -13.69 9.87 -6.38
C VAL A 72 -14.71 10.99 -6.46
N THR A 73 -14.28 12.14 -6.97
CA THR A 73 -15.16 13.24 -7.38
C THR A 73 -15.16 13.34 -8.90
N LEU A 74 -16.31 13.17 -9.52
CA LEU A 74 -16.52 13.43 -10.94
C LEU A 74 -17.03 14.86 -11.14
N ASN A 75 -16.37 15.63 -11.98
CA ASN A 75 -16.85 16.90 -12.49
C ASN A 75 -17.50 16.67 -13.87
N LEU A 76 -18.83 16.51 -13.84
CA LEU A 76 -19.64 16.04 -14.96
C LEU A 76 -20.21 17.21 -15.75
N THR A 77 -19.96 17.28 -17.06
CA THR A 77 -20.49 18.33 -17.94
C THR A 77 -21.15 17.71 -19.17
N SER A 78 -22.39 18.10 -19.48
CA SER A 78 -23.03 17.73 -20.76
C SER A 78 -22.65 18.73 -21.86
N LEU A 79 -22.25 18.22 -23.02
CA LEU A 79 -21.95 19.04 -24.21
C LEU A 79 -23.10 19.14 -25.20
N ASP A 80 -24.07 18.22 -25.14
CA ASP A 80 -25.23 18.21 -26.04
C ASP A 80 -26.48 18.86 -25.40
N GLY A 81 -26.40 19.29 -24.14
CA GLY A 81 -27.50 19.92 -23.41
C GLY A 81 -28.61 18.94 -22.99
N ARG A 82 -28.39 17.63 -23.14
CA ARG A 82 -29.33 16.61 -22.67
C ARG A 82 -29.05 16.27 -21.21
N THR A 83 -30.07 15.75 -20.53
CA THR A 83 -29.88 15.19 -19.19
C THR A 83 -29.22 13.83 -19.29
N HIS A 84 -28.10 13.66 -18.60
CA HIS A 84 -27.39 12.40 -18.45
C HIS A 84 -27.24 12.04 -16.97
N THR A 85 -26.75 10.83 -16.74
CA THR A 85 -26.29 10.33 -15.44
C THR A 85 -24.95 9.65 -15.64
N TRP A 86 -24.32 9.26 -14.55
CA TRP A 86 -23.15 8.40 -14.55
C TRP A 86 -23.35 7.32 -13.50
N PHE A 87 -23.06 6.05 -13.80
CA PHE A 87 -23.03 4.97 -12.83
C PHE A 87 -22.01 3.91 -13.20
N ILE A 88 -21.58 3.10 -12.23
CA ILE A 88 -20.77 1.89 -12.48
C ILE A 88 -21.72 0.71 -12.63
N ASP A 89 -21.63 0.01 -13.75
CA ASP A 89 -22.33 -1.22 -14.11
C ASP A 89 -21.39 -2.40 -13.74
N TYR A 90 -21.49 -2.88 -12.50
CA TYR A 90 -20.62 -3.90 -11.91
C TYR A 90 -20.87 -5.29 -12.50
N ASP A 91 -22.12 -5.62 -12.83
CA ASP A 91 -22.50 -6.93 -13.37
C ASP A 91 -22.66 -6.93 -14.91
N ASN A 92 -22.49 -5.76 -15.54
CA ASN A 92 -22.57 -5.53 -16.98
C ASN A 92 -23.96 -5.81 -17.57
N ASN A 93 -25.03 -5.72 -16.77
CA ASN A 93 -26.41 -5.95 -17.21
C ASN A 93 -27.03 -4.73 -17.94
N SER A 94 -26.30 -3.61 -18.04
CA SER A 94 -26.76 -2.38 -18.70
C SER A 94 -27.98 -1.75 -18.02
N GLN A 95 -28.18 -2.02 -16.75
CA GLN A 95 -29.16 -1.43 -15.86
C GLN A 95 -28.46 -0.99 -14.60
N ARG A 96 -29.09 -0.10 -13.85
CA ARG A 96 -28.52 0.40 -12.60
C ARG A 96 -29.12 -0.34 -11.42
N ASP A 97 -28.29 -1.05 -10.68
CA ASP A 97 -28.67 -1.78 -9.48
C ASP A 97 -28.58 -0.93 -8.20
N ALA A 98 -29.16 -1.43 -7.11
CA ALA A 98 -29.23 -0.71 -5.84
C ALA A 98 -27.84 -0.42 -5.25
N VAL A 99 -26.90 -1.35 -5.42
CA VAL A 99 -25.53 -1.28 -4.90
C VAL A 99 -24.58 -0.47 -5.78
N GLU A 100 -25.05 -0.06 -6.96
CA GLU A 100 -24.23 0.64 -7.95
C GLU A 100 -24.25 2.15 -7.72
N PRO A 101 -23.05 2.76 -7.59
CA PRO A 101 -22.94 4.18 -7.34
C PRO A 101 -23.40 4.92 -8.59
N ARG A 102 -24.31 5.89 -8.40
CA ARG A 102 -24.93 6.65 -9.48
C ARG A 102 -24.98 8.14 -9.14
N SER A 103 -24.63 8.96 -10.12
CA SER A 103 -24.71 10.41 -10.02
C SER A 103 -26.16 10.91 -9.99
N ASN A 104 -26.32 12.11 -9.43
CA ASN A 104 -27.51 12.90 -9.73
C ASN A 104 -27.58 13.21 -11.25
N PRO A 105 -28.77 13.45 -11.81
CA PRO A 105 -28.91 13.85 -13.20
C PRO A 105 -28.23 15.20 -13.45
N PHE A 106 -27.56 15.37 -14.58
CA PHE A 106 -26.87 16.61 -14.95
C PHE A 106 -27.07 16.93 -16.44
N GLY A 107 -26.88 18.19 -16.84
CA GLY A 107 -26.74 18.56 -18.26
C GLY A 107 -27.65 19.64 -18.87
N PRO A 108 -28.93 19.83 -18.49
CA PRO A 108 -29.81 20.80 -19.16
C PRO A 108 -29.28 22.23 -19.23
N SER A 109 -28.56 22.68 -18.18
CA SER A 109 -27.97 24.01 -18.10
C SER A 109 -26.54 24.08 -18.64
N ARG A 110 -25.95 22.94 -19.07
CA ARG A 110 -24.52 22.76 -19.37
C ARG A 110 -23.57 23.20 -18.23
N THR A 111 -24.11 23.42 -17.04
CA THR A 111 -23.33 23.72 -15.84
C THR A 111 -22.67 22.43 -15.36
N PRO A 112 -21.37 22.46 -15.03
CA PRO A 112 -20.72 21.31 -14.43
C PRO A 112 -21.36 20.92 -13.09
N VAL A 113 -21.50 19.61 -12.85
CA VAL A 113 -22.01 19.04 -11.60
C VAL A 113 -20.92 18.20 -10.97
N LEU A 114 -20.60 18.47 -9.70
CA LEU A 114 -19.72 17.63 -8.91
C LEU A 114 -20.52 16.50 -8.28
N TRP A 115 -20.01 15.28 -8.40
CA TRP A 115 -20.59 14.12 -7.73
C TRP A 115 -19.48 13.25 -7.16
N ASN A 116 -19.65 12.82 -5.91
CA ASN A 116 -18.66 12.04 -5.19
C ASN A 116 -19.16 10.62 -4.88
N PHE A 117 -18.24 9.68 -4.82
CA PHE A 117 -18.49 8.33 -4.33
C PHE A 117 -17.21 7.72 -3.75
N THR A 118 -17.40 6.72 -2.90
CA THR A 118 -16.29 5.88 -2.42
C THR A 118 -16.23 4.63 -3.28
N VAL A 119 -15.04 4.27 -3.75
CA VAL A 119 -14.85 3.05 -4.54
C VAL A 119 -15.09 1.83 -3.65
N SER A 120 -16.09 1.04 -4.01
CA SER A 120 -16.48 -0.19 -3.30
C SER A 120 -15.34 -1.20 -3.26
N ASN A 121 -15.39 -2.11 -2.27
CA ASN A 121 -14.43 -3.20 -2.11
C ASN A 121 -14.69 -4.35 -3.12
N VAL A 122 -14.66 -4.02 -4.40
CA VAL A 122 -14.79 -4.95 -5.53
C VAL A 122 -13.73 -4.61 -6.57
N THR A 123 -12.83 -5.54 -6.83
CA THR A 123 -11.73 -5.35 -7.77
C THR A 123 -12.06 -5.92 -9.13
N GLY A 124 -11.60 -5.27 -10.20
CA GLY A 124 -11.84 -5.71 -11.57
C GLY A 124 -12.00 -4.54 -12.53
N THR A 125 -12.24 -4.86 -13.80
CA THR A 125 -12.62 -3.87 -14.81
C THR A 125 -14.11 -3.96 -15.07
N PHE A 126 -14.81 -2.86 -14.81
CA PHE A 126 -16.24 -2.71 -14.96
C PHE A 126 -16.55 -1.64 -16.01
N ARG A 127 -17.82 -1.52 -16.40
CA ARG A 127 -18.24 -0.41 -17.24
C ARG A 127 -18.76 0.72 -16.38
N TYR A 128 -18.48 1.95 -16.77
CA TYR A 128 -19.28 3.09 -16.34
C TYR A 128 -20.17 3.56 -17.49
N ARG A 129 -21.38 4.06 -17.19
CA ARG A 129 -22.39 4.39 -18.19
C ARG A 129 -23.32 5.53 -17.77
N SER A 130 -24.11 6.04 -18.71
CA SER A 130 -25.34 6.78 -18.41
C SER A 130 -26.55 5.86 -18.55
N ASP A 131 -27.49 5.91 -17.61
CA ASP A 131 -28.74 5.12 -17.61
C ASP A 131 -29.92 5.85 -18.29
N ARG A 132 -29.66 6.99 -18.95
CA ARG A 132 -30.73 7.82 -19.53
C ARG A 132 -31.13 7.36 -20.92
N GLY A 133 -32.32 6.77 -21.04
CA GLY A 133 -32.91 6.43 -22.33
C GLY A 133 -31.98 5.52 -23.15
N SER A 134 -31.56 5.96 -24.34
CA SER A 134 -30.62 5.15 -25.15
C SER A 134 -29.14 5.40 -24.82
N ASP A 135 -28.83 6.19 -23.79
CA ASP A 135 -27.45 6.53 -23.45
C ASP A 135 -26.63 5.29 -23.06
N VAL A 136 -27.27 4.24 -22.55
CA VAL A 136 -26.63 3.03 -22.04
C VAL A 136 -25.70 2.34 -23.03
N ASN A 137 -26.00 2.44 -24.33
CA ASN A 137 -25.22 1.86 -25.42
C ASN A 137 -24.26 2.86 -26.06
N THR A 138 -24.43 4.15 -25.75
CA THR A 138 -23.75 5.24 -26.45
C THR A 138 -22.78 6.03 -25.58
N MET A 139 -23.00 6.02 -24.28
CA MET A 139 -22.24 6.75 -23.27
C MET A 139 -21.74 5.73 -22.25
N TRP A 140 -20.69 5.02 -22.61
CA TRP A 140 -20.03 4.06 -21.72
C TRP A 140 -18.51 4.11 -21.87
N GLY A 141 -17.79 3.68 -20.84
CA GLY A 141 -16.35 3.47 -20.84
C GLY A 141 -15.95 2.46 -19.77
N ASN A 142 -14.65 2.20 -19.60
CA ASN A 142 -14.16 1.23 -18.63
C ASN A 142 -13.66 1.93 -17.36
N ILE A 143 -13.93 1.32 -16.21
CA ILE A 143 -13.32 1.69 -14.93
C ILE A 143 -12.62 0.47 -14.35
N THR A 144 -11.32 0.60 -14.06
CA THR A 144 -10.51 -0.45 -13.43
C THR A 144 -10.33 -0.12 -11.96
N VAL A 145 -10.83 -1.01 -11.10
CA VAL A 145 -10.67 -0.97 -9.66
C VAL A 145 -9.58 -1.96 -9.26
N SER A 146 -8.43 -1.44 -8.86
CA SER A 146 -7.35 -2.26 -8.29
C SER A 146 -7.54 -2.46 -6.79
N PRO A 147 -6.91 -3.47 -6.18
CA PRO A 147 -6.85 -3.60 -4.72
C PRO A 147 -6.36 -2.30 -4.06
N GLU A 148 -6.65 -2.13 -2.77
CA GLU A 148 -6.11 -1.02 -1.99
C GLU A 148 -4.60 -0.92 -2.22
N GLY A 149 -4.13 0.28 -2.54
CA GLY A 149 -2.73 0.49 -2.85
C GLY A 149 -1.89 0.23 -1.61
N THR A 150 -1.25 -0.93 -1.54
CA THR A 150 -0.19 -1.16 -0.57
C THR A 150 0.82 -0.03 -0.72
N GLY A 151 0.96 0.81 0.32
CA GLY A 151 1.97 1.85 0.35
C GLY A 151 3.30 1.23 -0.05
N SER A 152 3.98 1.85 -1.03
CA SER A 152 5.10 1.26 -1.77
C SER A 152 5.99 0.36 -0.93
N PHE A 153 6.11 -0.90 -1.34
CA PHE A 153 7.01 -1.92 -0.76
C PHE A 153 8.50 -1.55 -0.81
N LEU A 154 8.86 -0.37 -1.33
CA LEU A 154 10.25 0.08 -1.44
C LEU A 154 10.93 0.33 -0.08
N ASP A 155 10.19 0.31 1.04
CA ASP A 155 10.79 0.45 2.37
C ASP A 155 11.18 -0.90 3.03
N LEU A 156 10.78 -2.04 2.46
CA LEU A 156 11.26 -3.34 2.93
C LEU A 156 12.77 -3.51 2.68
N GLY A 157 13.29 -2.92 1.60
CA GLY A 157 14.73 -2.93 1.32
C GLY A 157 15.53 -2.21 2.41
N VAL A 158 15.09 -1.02 2.85
CA VAL A 158 15.76 -0.25 3.89
C VAL A 158 15.60 -0.89 5.27
N VAL A 159 14.42 -1.42 5.59
CA VAL A 159 14.18 -2.13 6.86
C VAL A 159 14.99 -3.42 6.92
N VAL A 160 15.00 -4.23 5.85
CA VAL A 160 15.79 -5.47 5.78
C VAL A 160 17.28 -5.17 5.80
N VAL A 161 17.76 -4.17 5.03
CA VAL A 161 19.16 -3.74 5.07
C VAL A 161 19.52 -3.20 6.46
N GLY A 162 18.65 -2.42 7.10
CA GLY A 162 18.84 -1.89 8.45
C GLY A 162 18.93 -2.99 9.50
N VAL A 163 18.04 -3.99 9.44
CA VAL A 163 18.04 -5.15 10.34
C VAL A 163 19.28 -6.03 10.11
N ILE A 164 19.69 -6.25 8.85
CA ILE A 164 20.89 -7.01 8.51
C ILE A 164 22.15 -6.29 9.01
N VAL A 165 22.27 -4.99 8.80
CA VAL A 165 23.41 -4.19 9.29
C VAL A 165 23.49 -4.23 10.81
N LEU A 166 22.35 -4.10 11.51
CA LEU A 166 22.30 -4.21 12.96
C LEU A 166 22.70 -5.61 13.45
N ALA A 167 22.22 -6.66 12.81
CA ALA A 167 22.58 -8.04 13.15
C ALA A 167 24.09 -8.31 12.94
N ILE A 168 24.67 -7.84 11.84
CA ILE A 168 26.11 -7.97 11.56
C ILE A 168 26.93 -7.23 12.62
N ALA A 169 26.53 -6.01 13.01
CA ALA A 169 27.21 -5.25 14.05
C ALA A 169 27.19 -5.97 15.40
N VAL A 170 26.05 -6.54 15.79
CA VAL A 170 25.93 -7.32 17.03
C VAL A 170 26.83 -8.56 17.01
N VAL A 171 26.86 -9.30 15.89
CA VAL A 171 27.74 -10.48 15.73
C VAL A 171 29.22 -10.07 15.80
N ALA A 172 29.61 -8.96 15.16
CA ALA A 172 30.98 -8.46 15.18
C ALA A 172 31.42 -8.06 16.61
N ILE A 173 30.55 -7.41 17.38
CA ILE A 173 30.82 -7.04 18.78
C ILE A 173 31.00 -8.30 19.65
N ILE A 174 30.13 -9.31 19.48
CA ILE A 174 30.24 -10.57 20.22
C ILE A 174 31.55 -11.28 19.89
N ALA A 175 31.93 -11.35 18.61
CA ALA A 175 33.19 -11.95 18.17
C ALA A 175 34.42 -11.21 18.73
N PHE A 176 34.39 -9.88 18.78
CA PHE A 176 35.45 -9.05 19.34
C PHE A 176 35.64 -9.29 20.85
N VAL A 177 34.55 -9.31 21.61
CA VAL A 177 34.58 -9.58 23.06
C VAL A 177 35.08 -11.00 23.36
N ALA A 178 34.63 -11.99 22.58
CA ALA A 178 35.09 -13.36 22.71
C ALA A 178 36.60 -13.50 22.46
N ARG A 179 37.15 -12.78 21.48
CA ARG A 179 38.60 -12.77 21.18
C ARG A 179 39.42 -12.18 22.32
N ARG A 180 39.01 -11.04 22.87
CA ARG A 180 39.74 -10.37 23.97
C ARG A 180 39.85 -11.24 25.22
N SER A 181 38.82 -12.05 25.51
CA SER A 181 38.83 -12.97 26.66
C SER A 181 39.85 -14.12 26.54
N ARG A 182 40.34 -14.43 25.32
CA ARG A 182 41.28 -15.52 25.06
C ARG A 182 42.75 -15.10 25.13
N SER A 183 43.03 -13.80 25.26
CA SER A 183 44.40 -13.25 25.18
C SER A 183 45.04 -12.94 26.54
N MET A 184 44.48 -13.42 27.67
CA MET A 184 45.15 -13.23 28.96
C MET A 184 46.43 -14.08 29.03
N PRO A 185 47.60 -13.50 29.36
CA PRO A 185 48.82 -14.25 29.55
C PRO A 185 48.64 -15.32 30.64
N PRO A 186 49.30 -16.49 30.53
CA PRO A 186 49.28 -17.49 31.60
C PRO A 186 49.81 -16.89 32.91
N PRO A 187 49.26 -17.30 34.07
CA PRO A 187 49.70 -16.78 35.37
C PRO A 187 51.19 -17.08 35.57
N PRO A 188 51.95 -16.17 36.22
CA PRO A 188 53.36 -16.38 36.48
C PRO A 188 53.57 -17.64 37.33
N PRO A 189 54.67 -18.39 37.11
CA PRO A 189 54.95 -19.62 37.85
C PRO A 189 55.09 -19.32 39.36
N PRO A 190 54.75 -20.29 40.24
CA PRO A 190 54.83 -20.11 41.68
C PRO A 190 56.24 -19.70 42.10
N GLU A 191 56.34 -18.70 42.97
CA GLU A 191 57.58 -18.21 43.54
C GLU A 191 58.18 -19.32 44.41
N GLU A 192 59.30 -19.89 43.95
CA GLU A 192 60.03 -20.95 44.62
C GLU A 192 60.64 -20.40 45.92
N ASP A 193 60.26 -21.04 47.02
CA ASP A 193 60.68 -20.75 48.39
C ASP A 193 62.21 -20.75 48.49
N ARG A 194 62.82 -19.54 48.50
CA ARG A 194 64.24 -19.39 48.75
C ARG A 194 64.50 -19.59 50.24
N PRO A 195 65.32 -20.56 50.66
CA PRO A 195 65.76 -20.63 52.05
C PRO A 195 66.62 -19.40 52.36
N SER A 196 66.30 -18.72 53.46
CA SER A 196 67.08 -17.61 54.01
C SER A 196 68.40 -18.15 54.61
N PRO A 197 69.51 -17.38 54.53
CA PRO A 197 70.85 -17.82 54.91
C PRO A 197 71.03 -18.08 56.42
#